data_AF-A0A1G2Y7J1-F1
#
_entry.id   AF-A0A1G2Y7J1-F1
#
_cell.length_a   1.000
_cell.length_b   1.000
_cell.length_c   1.000
_cell.angle_alpha   90.00
_cell.angle_beta   90.00
_cell.angle_gamma   90.00
#
_symmetry.space_group_name_H-M   'P 1'
#
loop_
_entity.id
_entity.type
_entity.pdbx_description
1 polymer ?
#
loop_
_entity_poly.entity_id
_entity_poly.type
_entity_poly.pdbx_seq_one_letter_code
_entity_poly.pdbx_strand_id
1 'polypeptide(L)'
;MKKYVFIICLCCLFLSVYAKAEDKTILPGTQDLNAIKKIVIFVEQKREFEVFHWRAKTAYGTASLLGGFEGDAIAHKIDKDKDTKEAAPMLDSIKDISCSEMFIESLKPIKESKQFEKVDIKTGEFEKSSLKEYDAAIAFTIKKWGIRLVDRENEKLAGFTELEVKMLKANEKKPIWDQREVVVSGQKQTIEGFTADGKMLNEEVRTAIKKAGAQMSNVLLYPSAKAEPKKEAKKEKGKKEKVKAESLPINNDITFKTGPLGTLKPLKIDVQPFTDNRQTKDKIGELRNGFGGKAGAVNANRPATDIVTDAIGSTFTANGHTLNNTEKDIIITGSVDTYWFESQLRMSSWELMGTIDINLVVQDNKGKVLFTKKYSGHHDRVLGLFWPKTIIEIMDAAMANLTDQIPYDAQLIDAIKTYQK
;
A
#
# COMPACT_ATOMS: atom_id res chain seq x y z
N MET A 1 -4.97 67.54 -24.06
CA MET A 1 -4.55 66.79 -25.27
C MET A 1 -3.12 66.29 -25.06
N LYS A 2 -2.88 64.99 -25.33
CA LYS A 2 -1.63 64.20 -25.13
C LYS A 2 -1.35 63.80 -23.67
N LYS A 3 -0.94 62.58 -23.32
CA LYS A 3 -1.12 61.19 -23.78
C LYS A 3 -0.39 60.37 -22.70
N TYR A 4 -1.10 59.56 -21.90
CA TYR A 4 -0.47 58.62 -20.97
C TYR A 4 0.01 57.40 -21.75
N VAL A 5 1.28 57.05 -21.61
CA VAL A 5 1.86 55.79 -22.11
C VAL A 5 1.84 54.80 -20.96
N PHE A 6 0.89 53.86 -21.00
CA PHE A 6 0.87 52.67 -20.14
C PHE A 6 1.62 51.57 -20.90
N ILE A 7 2.78 51.16 -20.41
CA ILE A 7 3.49 49.96 -20.86
C ILE A 7 2.87 48.79 -20.09
N ILE A 8 1.93 48.09 -20.72
CA ILE A 8 1.49 46.76 -20.28
C ILE A 8 2.42 45.77 -20.96
N CYS A 9 3.25 45.10 -20.16
CA CYS A 9 4.11 44.02 -20.60
C CYS A 9 3.25 42.80 -20.95
N LEU A 10 3.03 42.60 -22.25
CA LEU A 10 2.29 41.50 -22.86
C LEU A 10 3.30 40.46 -23.36
N CYS A 11 3.59 39.42 -22.58
CA CYS A 11 4.34 38.20 -22.95
C CYS A 11 4.12 37.17 -21.83
N CYS A 12 3.55 35.97 -21.98
CA CYS A 12 3.04 35.22 -23.12
C CYS A 12 1.84 34.38 -22.63
N LEU A 13 0.69 34.57 -23.28
CA LEU A 13 -0.37 33.57 -23.34
C LEU A 13 0.17 32.33 -24.07
N PHE A 14 0.27 31.19 -23.38
CA PHE A 14 0.23 29.90 -24.05
C PHE A 14 -1.13 29.25 -23.81
N LEU A 15 -1.89 29.21 -24.90
CA LEU A 15 -3.17 28.56 -25.06
C LEU A 15 -3.06 27.07 -24.71
N SER A 16 -3.96 26.70 -23.81
CA SER A 16 -4.60 25.40 -23.69
C SER A 16 -4.87 24.73 -25.04
N VAL A 17 -4.12 23.66 -25.32
CA VAL A 17 -4.62 22.52 -26.11
C VAL A 17 -4.55 21.32 -25.19
N TYR A 18 -5.60 21.18 -24.38
CA TYR A 18 -5.85 19.98 -23.57
C TYR A 18 -6.32 18.86 -24.52
N ALA A 19 -5.37 18.12 -25.09
CA ALA A 19 -5.60 16.70 -25.28
C ALA A 19 -5.54 16.08 -23.88
N LYS A 20 -6.62 15.46 -23.42
CA LYS A 20 -6.72 14.75 -22.15
C LYS A 20 -5.79 13.53 -22.22
N ALA A 21 -4.50 13.76 -22.08
CA ALA A 21 -3.50 12.71 -21.96
C ALA A 21 -3.84 11.96 -20.67
N GLU A 22 -3.95 10.64 -20.75
CA GLU A 22 -3.92 9.80 -19.57
C GLU A 22 -2.71 10.23 -18.73
N ASP A 23 -2.92 10.54 -17.44
CA ASP A 23 -1.87 10.91 -16.48
C ASP A 23 -0.89 9.73 -16.39
N LYS A 24 0.06 9.69 -17.34
CA LYS A 24 1.03 8.61 -17.44
C LYS A 24 2.18 8.99 -16.54
N THR A 25 2.27 8.32 -15.39
CA THR A 25 3.45 8.40 -14.53
C THR A 25 4.71 8.04 -15.33
N ILE A 26 5.68 8.94 -15.34
CA ILE A 26 7.00 8.76 -15.93
C ILE A 26 7.99 8.75 -14.77
N LEU A 27 8.79 7.69 -14.64
CA LEU A 27 9.89 7.62 -13.69
C LEU A 27 11.24 7.70 -14.41
N PRO A 28 12.28 8.30 -13.78
CA PRO A 28 13.61 8.33 -14.35
C PRO A 28 14.21 6.91 -14.31
N GLY A 29 14.80 6.48 -15.42
CA GLY A 29 15.52 5.21 -15.48
C GLY A 29 16.98 5.35 -15.04
N THR A 30 17.65 4.22 -14.80
CA THR A 30 19.07 4.20 -14.43
C THR A 30 19.96 4.90 -15.47
N GLN A 31 19.69 4.70 -16.76
CA GLN A 31 20.42 5.38 -17.84
C GLN A 31 20.19 6.90 -17.83
N ASP A 32 18.97 7.34 -17.53
CA ASP A 32 18.61 8.76 -17.46
C ASP A 32 19.42 9.46 -16.35
N LEU A 33 19.49 8.84 -15.17
CA LEU A 33 20.19 9.39 -14.00
C LEU A 33 21.71 9.27 -14.09
N ASN A 34 22.26 8.20 -14.65
CA ASN A 34 23.72 8.05 -14.81
C ASN A 34 24.33 9.10 -15.74
N ALA A 35 23.54 9.69 -16.62
CA ALA A 35 23.98 10.75 -17.53
C ALA A 35 23.96 12.16 -16.90
N ILE A 36 23.54 12.29 -15.64
CA ILE A 36 23.39 13.57 -14.94
C ILE A 36 24.49 13.68 -13.89
N LYS A 37 25.30 14.74 -13.97
CA LYS A 37 26.38 15.01 -13.00
C LYS A 37 26.03 16.18 -12.09
N LYS A 38 25.33 17.18 -12.61
CA LYS A 38 24.92 18.39 -11.90
C LYS A 38 23.40 18.48 -11.88
N ILE A 39 22.83 18.55 -10.68
CA ILE A 39 21.38 18.63 -10.49
C ILE A 39 21.00 19.77 -9.57
N VAL A 40 19.91 20.45 -9.91
CA VAL A 40 19.23 21.40 -9.03
C VAL A 40 17.83 20.90 -8.70
N ILE A 41 17.45 21.02 -7.44
CA ILE A 41 16.15 20.60 -6.91
C ILE A 41 15.43 21.82 -6.36
N PHE A 42 14.22 22.06 -6.84
CA PHE A 42 13.32 23.08 -6.37
C PHE A 42 12.23 22.43 -5.52
N VAL A 43 12.00 22.93 -4.32
CA VAL A 43 10.91 22.49 -3.44
C VAL A 43 9.96 23.66 -3.24
N GLU A 44 8.73 23.46 -3.70
CA GLU A 44 7.67 24.45 -3.63
C GLU A 44 6.52 23.91 -2.77
N GLN A 45 6.02 24.74 -1.85
CA GLN A 45 4.79 24.47 -1.11
C GLN A 45 3.68 25.39 -1.60
N LYS A 46 2.60 24.82 -2.16
CA LYS A 46 1.47 25.60 -2.69
C LYS A 46 0.36 25.89 -1.68
N ARG A 47 0.29 25.14 -0.57
CA ARG A 47 -0.83 25.23 0.39
C ARG A 47 -0.39 25.07 1.85
N GLU A 48 -1.26 25.54 2.72
CA GLU A 48 -1.22 25.33 4.17
C GLU A 48 -1.80 23.96 4.54
N PHE A 49 -1.77 23.65 5.84
CA PHE A 49 -2.29 22.41 6.41
C PHE A 49 -3.78 22.22 6.09
N GLU A 50 -4.15 20.99 5.70
CA GLU A 50 -5.52 20.60 5.40
C GLU A 50 -5.93 19.33 6.16
N VAL A 51 -7.18 19.30 6.62
CA VAL A 51 -7.88 18.08 7.06
C VAL A 51 -8.74 17.58 5.88
N PHE A 52 -8.68 16.28 5.59
CA PHE A 52 -9.49 15.62 4.56
C PHE A 52 -10.35 14.54 5.20
N HIS A 53 -11.40 14.94 5.89
CA HIS A 53 -12.30 14.04 6.59
C HIS A 53 -13.61 13.89 5.82
N TRP A 54 -14.38 14.98 5.70
CA TRP A 54 -15.68 15.01 5.05
C TRP A 54 -15.57 14.88 3.54
N ARG A 55 -14.63 15.61 2.92
CA ARG A 55 -14.35 15.48 1.48
C ARG A 55 -13.98 14.05 1.08
N ALA A 56 -13.33 13.32 1.99
CA ALA A 56 -12.97 11.92 1.77
C ALA A 56 -14.13 10.94 2.03
N LYS A 57 -15.09 11.27 2.91
CA LYS A 57 -16.30 10.47 3.16
C LYS A 57 -17.31 10.59 2.01
N THR A 58 -17.55 11.78 1.48
CA THR A 58 -18.62 12.05 0.50
C THR A 58 -18.26 11.73 -0.96
N ALA A 59 -17.00 11.49 -1.27
CA ALA A 59 -16.53 11.07 -2.59
C ALA A 59 -16.92 9.60 -2.95
N TYR A 60 -18.21 9.28 -2.94
CA TYR A 60 -18.78 7.95 -3.22
C TYR A 60 -19.14 7.72 -4.71
N GLY A 61 -18.90 8.68 -5.60
CA GLY A 61 -19.27 8.57 -7.03
C GLY A 61 -18.10 8.80 -7.99
N THR A 62 -17.77 7.77 -8.78
CA THR A 62 -17.06 7.80 -10.08
C THR A 62 -15.82 8.71 -10.22
N ALA A 63 -14.64 8.07 -10.29
CA ALA A 63 -13.48 8.52 -11.08
C ALA A 63 -12.83 9.90 -10.77
N SER A 64 -13.06 10.52 -9.61
CA SER A 64 -12.67 11.92 -9.35
C SER A 64 -11.58 12.17 -8.30
N LEU A 65 -10.98 11.13 -7.68
CA LEU A 65 -10.03 11.35 -6.58
C LEU A 65 -8.63 11.85 -6.99
N LEU A 66 -8.33 11.97 -8.30
CA LEU A 66 -7.08 12.58 -8.79
C LEU A 66 -7.24 13.56 -9.96
N GLY A 67 -8.35 13.56 -10.68
CA GLY A 67 -8.67 14.65 -11.60
C GLY A 67 -9.45 15.69 -10.82
N GLY A 68 -8.78 16.71 -10.28
CA GLY A 68 -9.47 17.79 -9.58
C GLY A 68 -10.62 18.32 -10.43
N PHE A 69 -11.85 18.14 -9.97
CA PHE A 69 -13.07 18.78 -10.49
C PHE A 69 -14.04 18.82 -9.30
N GLU A 70 -14.57 19.98 -8.89
CA GLU A 70 -15.68 20.66 -9.59
C GLU A 70 -16.88 19.72 -9.86
N GLY A 71 -17.01 18.64 -9.09
CA GLY A 71 -18.27 17.92 -8.90
C GLY A 71 -19.07 18.64 -7.81
N ASP A 72 -20.21 19.19 -8.21
CA ASP A 72 -21.14 20.00 -7.42
C ASP A 72 -20.43 21.01 -6.49
N ALA A 73 -20.10 22.18 -7.03
CA ALA A 73 -19.33 23.22 -6.35
C ALA A 73 -19.88 23.56 -4.96
N ILE A 74 -21.18 23.34 -4.73
CA ILE A 74 -21.86 23.52 -3.46
C ILE A 74 -21.47 22.43 -2.46
N ALA A 75 -21.55 21.13 -2.82
CA ALA A 75 -21.19 20.03 -1.92
C ALA A 75 -19.68 20.04 -1.58
N HIS A 76 -18.83 20.27 -2.58
CA HIS A 76 -17.38 20.39 -2.36
C HIS A 76 -17.04 21.59 -1.45
N LYS A 77 -17.78 22.70 -1.57
CA LYS A 77 -17.61 23.87 -0.69
C LYS A 77 -18.08 23.56 0.74
N ILE A 78 -19.24 22.93 0.91
CA ILE A 78 -19.77 22.54 2.23
C ILE A 78 -18.80 21.60 2.96
N ASP A 79 -18.29 20.57 2.27
CA ASP A 79 -17.37 19.62 2.90
C ASP A 79 -16.01 20.24 3.18
N LYS A 80 -15.52 21.15 2.32
CA LYS A 80 -14.32 21.94 2.60
C LYS A 80 -14.53 22.84 3.82
N ASP A 81 -15.70 23.45 3.98
CA ASP A 81 -15.99 24.31 5.13
C ASP A 81 -16.03 23.50 6.43
N LYS A 82 -16.55 22.26 6.40
CA LYS A 82 -16.49 21.33 7.54
C LYS A 82 -15.06 20.93 7.88
N ASP A 83 -14.29 20.49 6.88
CA ASP A 83 -12.88 20.13 7.05
C ASP A 83 -12.05 21.31 7.61
N THR A 84 -12.35 22.54 7.18
CA THR A 84 -11.69 23.75 7.69
C THR A 84 -11.99 24.00 9.17
N LYS A 85 -13.23 23.76 9.59
CA LYS A 85 -13.62 23.84 11.02
C LYS A 85 -12.91 22.79 11.87
N GLU A 86 -12.73 21.59 11.34
CA GLU A 86 -11.97 20.52 12.02
C GLU A 86 -10.46 20.78 12.06
N ALA A 87 -9.92 21.48 11.05
CA ALA A 87 -8.52 21.89 11.04
C ALA A 87 -8.21 22.98 12.07
N ALA A 88 -9.14 23.89 12.34
CA ALA A 88 -8.92 25.05 13.21
C ALA A 88 -8.31 24.72 14.59
N PRO A 89 -8.82 23.76 15.38
CA PRO A 89 -8.23 23.42 16.69
C PRO A 89 -6.83 22.79 16.60
N MET A 90 -6.45 22.28 15.41
CA MET A 90 -5.19 21.59 15.19
C MET A 90 -4.03 22.53 14.80
N LEU A 91 -4.34 23.75 14.34
CA LEU A 91 -3.34 24.68 13.79
C LEU A 91 -2.24 25.08 14.77
N ASP A 92 -2.57 25.23 16.06
CA ASP A 92 -1.54 25.60 17.05
C ASP A 92 -0.51 24.50 17.27
N SER A 93 -0.92 23.24 17.08
CA SER A 93 -0.07 22.04 17.24
C SER A 93 0.89 21.84 16.07
N ILE A 94 0.68 22.51 14.94
CA ILE A 94 1.49 22.34 13.72
C ILE A 94 2.14 23.64 13.23
N LYS A 95 2.02 24.73 13.99
CA LYS A 95 2.54 26.07 13.63
C LYS A 95 4.06 26.12 13.42
N ASP A 96 4.78 25.17 14.01
CA ASP A 96 6.24 25.03 13.92
C ASP A 96 6.70 24.11 12.77
N ILE A 97 5.75 23.59 11.98
CA ILE A 97 6.05 22.72 10.84
C ILE A 97 6.23 23.59 9.59
N SER A 98 7.48 23.72 9.14
CA SER A 98 7.79 24.15 7.78
C SER A 98 7.86 22.93 6.86
N CYS A 99 6.80 22.70 6.09
CA CYS A 99 6.68 21.50 5.25
C CYS A 99 7.80 21.44 4.19
N SER A 100 8.11 22.55 3.53
CA SER A 100 9.21 22.63 2.56
C SER A 100 10.58 22.40 3.20
N GLU A 101 10.87 22.97 4.37
CA GLU A 101 12.17 22.77 5.03
C GLU A 101 12.34 21.31 5.47
N MET A 102 11.31 20.73 6.08
CA MET A 102 11.34 19.32 6.49
C MET A 102 11.48 18.35 5.32
N PHE A 103 10.84 18.67 4.19
CA PHE A 103 10.99 17.91 2.96
C PHE A 103 12.43 18.01 2.45
N ILE A 104 13.01 19.22 2.39
CA ILE A 104 14.40 19.46 2.00
C ILE A 104 15.39 18.71 2.89
N GLU A 105 15.17 18.70 4.21
CA GLU A 105 15.99 17.94 5.16
C GLU A 105 16.05 16.45 4.81
N SER A 106 14.94 15.90 4.31
CA SER A 106 14.84 14.49 3.89
C SER A 106 15.48 14.21 2.53
N LEU A 107 15.89 15.26 1.80
CA LEU A 107 16.65 15.19 0.56
C LEU A 107 18.17 15.23 0.76
N LYS A 108 18.65 15.49 1.98
CA LYS A 108 20.09 15.50 2.32
C LYS A 108 20.87 14.27 1.85
N PRO A 109 20.32 13.03 1.94
CA PRO A 109 21.01 11.84 1.45
C PRO A 109 21.42 11.92 -0.04
N ILE A 110 20.69 12.68 -0.87
CA ILE A 110 21.06 12.88 -2.28
C ILE A 110 22.43 13.56 -2.39
N LYS A 111 22.64 14.62 -1.60
CA LYS A 111 23.90 15.36 -1.57
C LYS A 111 25.03 14.53 -0.95
N GLU A 112 24.72 13.70 0.05
CA GLU A 112 25.69 12.87 0.77
C GLU A 112 26.13 11.63 -0.03
N SER A 113 25.28 11.14 -0.94
CA SER A 113 25.55 9.94 -1.76
C SER A 113 26.76 10.04 -2.68
N LYS A 114 27.16 11.27 -3.05
CA LYS A 114 28.19 11.56 -4.07
C LYS A 114 27.90 10.98 -5.46
N GLN A 115 26.66 10.55 -5.73
CA GLN A 115 26.23 10.08 -7.06
C GLN A 115 26.26 11.22 -8.09
N PHE A 116 26.03 12.45 -7.64
CA PHE A 116 26.10 13.66 -8.45
C PHE A 116 27.32 14.49 -8.03
N GLU A 117 28.03 15.06 -9.01
CA GLU A 117 29.16 15.96 -8.79
C GLU A 117 28.71 17.27 -8.12
N LYS A 118 27.49 17.74 -8.42
CA LYS A 118 26.91 18.96 -7.82
C LYS A 118 25.42 18.76 -7.57
N VAL A 119 24.98 19.02 -6.33
CA VAL A 119 23.57 19.01 -5.92
C VAL A 119 23.26 20.31 -5.20
N ASP A 120 22.36 21.10 -5.77
CA ASP A 120 21.79 22.28 -5.10
C ASP A 120 20.30 22.08 -4.84
N ILE A 121 19.86 22.40 -3.63
CA ILE A 121 18.45 22.31 -3.22
C ILE A 121 18.00 23.71 -2.83
N LYS A 122 16.91 24.17 -3.45
CA LYS A 122 16.37 25.52 -3.30
C LYS A 122 14.89 25.45 -2.95
N THR A 123 14.42 26.42 -2.17
CA THR A 123 12.98 26.67 -2.00
C THR A 123 12.48 27.55 -3.15
N GLY A 124 11.24 27.32 -3.58
CA GLY A 124 10.55 28.17 -4.56
C GLY A 124 10.21 27.47 -5.87
N GLU A 125 9.75 28.26 -6.83
CA GLU A 125 9.27 27.78 -8.13
C GLU A 125 10.40 27.26 -9.02
N PHE A 126 10.05 26.35 -9.92
CA PHE A 126 10.98 25.78 -10.89
C PHE A 126 11.48 26.83 -11.88
N GLU A 127 12.80 26.99 -11.97
CA GLU A 127 13.44 27.91 -12.90
C GLU A 127 14.12 27.18 -14.06
N LYS A 128 13.51 27.21 -15.24
CA LYS A 128 14.08 26.59 -16.46
C LYS A 128 15.45 27.15 -16.84
N SER A 129 15.73 28.41 -16.51
CA SER A 129 17.04 29.06 -16.71
C SER A 129 18.18 28.31 -16.02
N SER A 130 17.90 27.57 -14.95
CA SER A 130 18.91 26.78 -14.24
C SER A 130 19.50 25.66 -15.11
N LEU A 131 18.79 25.18 -16.13
CA LEU A 131 19.33 24.19 -17.09
C LEU A 131 20.51 24.71 -17.94
N LYS A 132 20.89 26.00 -17.80
CA LYS A 132 22.15 26.53 -18.35
C LYS A 132 23.39 26.09 -17.55
N GLU A 133 23.22 25.76 -16.26
CA GLU A 133 24.31 25.46 -15.34
C GLU A 133 24.27 24.02 -14.80
N TYR A 134 23.12 23.35 -14.89
CA TYR A 134 22.89 21.99 -14.41
C TYR A 134 22.43 21.08 -15.55
N ASP A 135 22.78 19.80 -15.46
CA ASP A 135 22.39 18.78 -16.44
C ASP A 135 20.92 18.37 -16.28
N ALA A 136 20.33 18.59 -15.10
CA ALA A 136 18.91 18.41 -14.86
C ALA A 136 18.39 19.33 -13.75
N ALA A 137 17.09 19.59 -13.80
CA ALA A 137 16.36 20.34 -12.79
C ALA A 137 15.09 19.57 -12.39
N ILE A 138 14.87 19.43 -11.08
CA ILE A 138 13.69 18.78 -10.48
C ILE A 138 12.82 19.83 -9.80
N ALA A 139 11.51 19.74 -10.01
CA ALA A 139 10.49 20.44 -9.25
C ALA A 139 9.74 19.44 -8.37
N PHE A 140 9.82 19.59 -7.06
CA PHE A 140 8.93 18.95 -6.09
C PHE A 140 7.91 20.00 -5.62
N THR A 141 6.67 19.85 -6.04
CA THR A 141 5.57 20.74 -5.62
C THR A 141 4.68 20.01 -4.62
N ILE A 142 4.77 20.39 -3.35
CA ILE A 142 3.86 19.96 -2.28
C ILE A 142 2.52 20.67 -2.50
N LYS A 143 1.56 19.93 -3.08
CA LYS A 143 0.23 20.44 -3.39
C LYS A 143 -0.63 20.57 -2.15
N LYS A 144 -0.60 19.55 -1.29
CA LYS A 144 -1.40 19.45 -0.06
C LYS A 144 -0.65 18.65 0.99
N TRP A 145 -0.92 18.92 2.27
CA TRP A 145 -0.38 18.16 3.39
C TRP A 145 -1.29 18.34 4.61
N GLY A 146 -1.24 17.39 5.54
CA GLY A 146 -2.02 17.44 6.78
C GLY A 146 -2.48 16.05 7.19
N ILE A 147 -3.75 15.88 7.57
CA ILE A 147 -4.34 14.57 7.88
C ILE A 147 -5.51 14.24 6.95
N ARG A 148 -5.64 12.96 6.58
CA ARG A 148 -6.71 12.48 5.70
C ARG A 148 -7.32 11.19 6.20
N LEU A 149 -8.59 10.98 5.90
CA LEU A 149 -9.26 9.70 6.13
C LEU A 149 -8.60 8.59 5.30
N VAL A 150 -8.25 7.49 5.98
CA VAL A 150 -7.63 6.30 5.40
C VAL A 150 -8.39 5.03 5.71
N ASP A 151 -9.23 5.05 6.75
CA ASP A 151 -10.18 4.01 7.11
C ASP A 151 -11.56 4.65 7.29
N ARG A 152 -12.47 4.36 6.36
CA ARG A 152 -13.82 4.93 6.37
C ARG A 152 -14.73 4.25 7.39
N GLU A 153 -14.52 2.97 7.65
CA GLU A 153 -15.39 2.17 8.54
C GLU A 153 -15.17 2.55 10.00
N ASN A 154 -13.90 2.75 10.37
CA ASN A 154 -13.51 3.09 11.74
C ASN A 154 -13.17 4.58 11.90
N GLU A 155 -13.46 5.38 10.89
CA GLU A 155 -13.20 6.82 10.81
C GLU A 155 -11.77 7.22 11.22
N LYS A 156 -10.77 6.43 10.77
CA LYS A 156 -9.36 6.71 11.07
C LYS A 156 -8.72 7.55 9.98
N LEU A 157 -8.05 8.59 10.43
CA LEU A 157 -7.19 9.46 9.65
C LEU A 157 -5.72 9.12 9.90
N ALA A 158 -4.87 9.52 8.96
CA ALA A 158 -3.42 9.49 9.08
C ALA A 158 -2.83 10.73 8.41
N GLY A 159 -1.60 11.08 8.80
CA GLY A 159 -0.84 12.14 8.15
C GLY A 159 -0.63 11.85 6.67
N PHE A 160 -0.60 12.90 5.85
CA PHE A 160 -0.33 12.75 4.43
C PHE A 160 0.39 13.94 3.82
N THR A 161 0.99 13.70 2.65
CA THR A 161 1.60 14.71 1.79
C THR A 161 1.33 14.35 0.34
N GLU A 162 0.69 15.25 -0.40
CA GLU A 162 0.43 15.15 -1.84
C GLU A 162 1.46 15.98 -2.61
N LEU A 163 2.16 15.34 -3.53
CA LEU A 163 3.28 15.89 -4.29
C LEU A 163 3.04 15.77 -5.78
N GLU A 164 3.47 16.78 -6.52
CA GLU A 164 3.72 16.69 -7.95
C GLU A 164 5.23 16.79 -8.17
N VAL A 165 5.76 15.92 -9.02
CA VAL A 165 7.18 15.83 -9.33
C VAL A 165 7.38 15.99 -10.81
N LYS A 166 8.29 16.88 -11.19
CA LYS A 166 8.70 17.04 -12.58
C LYS A 166 10.21 17.17 -12.69
N MET A 167 10.85 16.34 -13.50
CA MET A 167 12.28 16.42 -13.78
C MET A 167 12.51 16.65 -15.26
N LEU A 168 13.30 17.68 -15.58
CA LEU A 168 13.73 17.99 -16.94
C LEU A 168 15.24 17.89 -17.04
N LYS A 169 15.73 17.22 -18.08
CA LYS A 169 17.15 17.20 -18.45
C LYS A 169 17.49 18.39 -19.34
N ALA A 170 18.74 18.86 -19.27
CA ALA A 170 19.26 19.87 -20.18
C ALA A 170 19.10 19.39 -21.63
N ASN A 171 18.67 20.29 -22.52
CA ASN A 171 18.41 20.04 -23.93
C ASN A 171 17.19 19.14 -24.25
N GLU A 172 16.49 18.61 -23.25
CA GLU A 172 15.26 17.85 -23.45
C GLU A 172 14.01 18.73 -23.34
N LYS A 173 13.04 18.46 -24.20
CA LYS A 173 11.74 19.17 -24.18
C LYS A 173 10.69 18.46 -23.32
N LYS A 174 10.91 17.18 -23.00
CA LYS A 174 9.97 16.34 -22.26
C LYS A 174 10.55 16.00 -20.89
N PRO A 175 9.69 15.84 -19.87
CA PRO A 175 10.14 15.40 -18.56
C PRO A 175 10.61 13.95 -18.61
N ILE A 176 11.70 13.67 -17.90
CA ILE A 176 12.19 12.31 -17.63
C ILE A 176 11.63 11.75 -16.31
N TRP A 177 10.99 12.61 -15.51
CA TRP A 177 10.15 12.26 -14.36
C TRP A 177 8.91 13.15 -14.39
N ASP A 178 7.72 12.55 -14.39
CA ASP A 178 6.45 13.25 -14.25
C ASP A 178 5.52 12.35 -13.42
N GLN A 179 5.26 12.74 -12.18
CA GLN A 179 4.52 11.90 -11.23
C GLN A 179 3.70 12.77 -10.29
N ARG A 180 2.48 12.32 -9.98
CA ARG A 180 1.75 12.77 -8.80
C ARG A 180 1.73 11.65 -7.79
N GLU A 181 1.94 12.00 -6.52
CA GLU A 181 2.07 11.04 -5.43
C GLU A 181 1.28 11.50 -4.20
N VAL A 182 0.72 10.55 -3.46
CA VAL A 182 0.18 10.83 -2.12
C VAL A 182 0.80 9.87 -1.12
N VAL A 183 1.60 10.42 -0.23
CA VAL A 183 2.29 9.69 0.82
C VAL A 183 1.47 9.77 2.09
N VAL A 184 1.28 8.63 2.74
CA VAL A 184 0.56 8.52 4.01
C VAL A 184 1.52 7.97 5.06
N SER A 185 1.46 8.51 6.27
CA SER A 185 2.17 8.00 7.45
C SER A 185 1.49 6.75 8.03
N GLY A 186 2.03 6.23 9.13
CA GLY A 186 1.68 4.90 9.63
C GLY A 186 0.57 4.88 10.69
N GLN A 187 0.44 5.95 11.49
CA GLN A 187 -0.43 5.94 12.65
C GLN A 187 -1.86 6.33 12.27
N LYS A 188 -2.82 5.49 12.64
CA LYS A 188 -4.24 5.69 12.34
C LYS A 188 -4.99 6.14 13.58
N GLN A 189 -5.61 7.32 13.55
CA GLN A 189 -6.35 7.90 14.68
C GLN A 189 -7.63 8.60 14.26
N THR A 190 -8.58 8.77 15.19
CA THR A 190 -9.78 9.56 14.90
C THR A 190 -9.47 11.05 14.87
N ILE A 191 -10.40 11.86 14.38
CA ILE A 191 -10.29 13.32 14.39
C ILE A 191 -10.19 13.85 15.83
N GLU A 192 -10.93 13.26 16.76
CA GLU A 192 -10.87 13.60 18.20
C GLU A 192 -9.52 13.23 18.80
N GLY A 193 -8.96 12.07 18.41
CA GLY A 193 -7.64 11.65 18.86
C GLY A 193 -6.55 12.65 18.48
N PHE A 194 -6.53 13.11 17.23
CA PHE A 194 -5.57 14.15 16.79
C PHE A 194 -5.84 15.53 17.39
N THR A 195 -7.10 15.84 17.70
CA THR A 195 -7.45 17.10 18.36
C THR A 195 -7.01 17.11 19.82
N ALA A 196 -7.12 15.98 20.51
CA ALA A 196 -6.77 15.83 21.91
C ALA A 196 -5.25 15.73 22.15
N ASP A 197 -4.51 15.16 21.20
CA ASP A 197 -3.06 14.98 21.30
C ASP A 197 -2.32 15.72 20.17
N GLY A 198 -2.07 17.01 20.40
CA GLY A 198 -1.34 17.86 19.47
C GLY A 198 0.09 17.39 19.17
N LYS A 199 0.74 16.71 20.12
CA LYS A 199 2.08 16.16 19.92
C LYS A 199 2.05 15.01 18.93
N MET A 200 1.10 14.09 19.10
CA MET A 200 0.87 12.99 18.17
C MET A 200 0.54 13.49 16.76
N LEU A 201 -0.33 14.49 16.64
CA LEU A 201 -0.63 15.13 15.36
C LEU A 201 0.63 15.69 14.71
N ASN A 202 1.43 16.44 15.47
CA ASN A 202 2.68 17.03 15.00
C ASN A 202 3.63 15.94 14.47
N GLU A 203 3.87 14.89 15.27
CA GLU A 203 4.73 13.76 14.90
C GLU A 203 4.25 13.04 13.64
N GLU A 204 2.93 12.84 13.51
CA GLU A 204 2.34 12.13 12.37
C GLU A 204 2.48 12.93 11.07
N VAL A 205 2.18 14.23 11.10
CA VAL A 205 2.36 15.13 9.94
C VAL A 205 3.83 15.23 9.56
N ARG A 206 4.73 15.39 10.55
CA ARG A 206 6.18 15.38 10.34
C ARG A 206 6.65 14.08 9.68
N THR A 207 6.10 12.95 10.12
CA THR A 207 6.41 11.63 9.57
C THR A 207 5.98 11.51 8.12
N ALA A 208 4.77 11.96 7.77
CA ALA A 208 4.29 11.95 6.38
C ALA A 208 5.20 12.76 5.44
N ILE A 209 5.58 13.97 5.85
CA ILE A 209 6.46 14.87 5.07
C ILE A 209 7.85 14.27 4.90
N LYS A 210 8.46 13.79 6.00
CA LYS A 210 9.79 13.16 5.97
C LYS A 210 9.81 11.91 5.12
N LYS A 211 8.80 11.05 5.30
CA LYS A 211 8.61 9.87 4.48
C LYS A 211 8.54 10.26 3.01
N ALA A 212 7.76 11.27 2.67
CA ALA A 212 7.62 11.72 1.29
C ALA A 212 8.95 12.19 0.68
N GLY A 213 9.72 13.02 1.38
CA GLY A 213 11.04 13.42 0.93
C GLY A 213 12.01 12.24 0.81
N ALA A 214 12.03 11.34 1.79
CA ALA A 214 12.90 10.16 1.77
C ALA A 214 12.61 9.23 0.60
N GLN A 215 11.34 8.97 0.26
CA GLN A 215 11.05 8.10 -0.89
C GLN A 215 11.24 8.81 -2.24
N MET A 216 11.17 10.15 -2.32
CA MET A 216 11.67 10.90 -3.50
C MET A 216 13.20 10.82 -3.65
N SER A 217 13.94 10.90 -2.55
CA SER A 217 15.39 10.66 -2.55
C SER A 217 15.72 9.24 -3.05
N ASN A 218 14.97 8.23 -2.61
CA ASN A 218 15.21 6.85 -3.03
C ASN A 218 15.03 6.65 -4.54
N VAL A 219 14.07 7.31 -5.18
CA VAL A 219 13.90 7.23 -6.65
C VAL A 219 15.16 7.72 -7.38
N LEU A 220 15.81 8.76 -6.84
CA LEU A 220 17.02 9.34 -7.43
C LEU A 220 18.28 8.51 -7.15
N LEU A 221 18.36 7.94 -5.95
CA LEU A 221 19.52 7.17 -5.51
C LEU A 221 19.50 5.72 -6.02
N TYR A 222 18.31 5.16 -6.20
CA TYR A 222 18.11 3.76 -6.57
C TYR A 222 17.08 3.63 -7.70
N PRO A 223 17.37 4.19 -8.89
CA PRO A 223 16.44 4.13 -10.02
C PRO A 223 16.20 2.68 -10.45
N SER A 224 14.94 2.29 -10.58
CA SER A 224 14.59 0.99 -11.14
C SER A 224 15.13 0.88 -12.57
N ALA A 225 15.82 -0.23 -12.89
CA ALA A 225 16.20 -0.53 -14.26
C ALA A 225 14.93 -0.61 -15.12
N LYS A 226 14.69 0.37 -16.00
CA LYS A 226 13.62 0.27 -16.99
C LYS A 226 13.89 -0.99 -17.82
N ALA A 227 12.94 -1.93 -17.83
CA ALA A 227 12.85 -2.89 -18.92
C ALA A 227 12.63 -2.07 -20.21
N GLU A 228 13.53 -2.19 -21.18
CA GLU A 228 13.41 -1.54 -22.48
C GLU A 228 11.99 -1.78 -23.04
N PRO A 229 11.35 -0.76 -23.63
CA PRO A 229 10.11 -0.97 -24.34
C PRO A 229 10.42 -1.88 -25.54
N LYS A 230 10.00 -3.15 -25.47
CA LYS A 230 9.97 -4.03 -26.65
C LYS A 230 9.22 -3.29 -27.74
N LYS A 231 9.91 -3.06 -28.87
CA LYS A 231 9.34 -2.49 -30.10
C LYS A 231 7.96 -3.09 -30.34
N GLU A 232 6.96 -2.23 -30.48
CA GLU A 232 5.57 -2.60 -30.74
C GLU A 232 5.49 -3.55 -31.94
N ALA A 233 5.21 -4.82 -31.66
CA ALA A 233 4.61 -5.69 -32.66
C ALA A 233 3.18 -5.17 -32.88
N LYS A 234 2.89 -4.75 -34.11
CA LYS A 234 1.56 -4.33 -34.58
C LYS A 234 0.49 -5.30 -34.07
N LYS A 235 -0.37 -4.84 -33.16
CA LYS A 235 -1.59 -5.56 -32.79
C LYS A 235 -2.65 -5.36 -33.87
N GLU A 236 -3.01 -6.44 -34.53
CA GLU A 236 -4.30 -6.59 -35.19
C GLU A 236 -5.44 -6.31 -34.19
N LYS A 237 -6.48 -5.64 -34.70
CA LYS A 237 -7.71 -5.33 -33.98
C LYS A 237 -8.51 -6.62 -33.74
N GLY A 238 -8.22 -7.31 -32.64
CA GLY A 238 -9.09 -8.34 -32.05
C GLY A 238 -9.89 -7.78 -30.88
N LYS A 239 -11.19 -8.14 -30.80
CA LYS A 239 -12.15 -7.78 -29.74
C LYS A 239 -11.53 -7.76 -28.33
N LYS A 240 -11.84 -6.70 -27.56
CA LYS A 240 -11.59 -6.64 -26.12
C LYS A 240 -12.43 -7.71 -25.40
N GLU A 241 -11.82 -8.88 -25.21
CA GLU A 241 -12.28 -9.84 -24.21
C GLU A 241 -11.77 -9.37 -22.84
N LYS A 242 -12.68 -9.26 -21.86
CA LYS A 242 -12.32 -8.99 -20.47
C LYS A 242 -11.42 -10.14 -20.01
N VAL A 243 -10.13 -9.86 -19.77
CA VAL A 243 -9.22 -10.82 -19.14
C VAL A 243 -9.74 -11.10 -17.73
N LYS A 244 -10.47 -12.20 -17.57
CA LYS A 244 -10.73 -12.81 -16.26
C LYS A 244 -9.36 -13.16 -15.68
N ALA A 245 -9.09 -12.73 -14.46
CA ALA A 245 -7.94 -13.24 -13.72
C ALA A 245 -8.02 -14.77 -13.75
N GLU A 246 -7.09 -15.40 -14.46
CA GLU A 246 -6.96 -16.85 -14.49
C GLU A 246 -6.81 -17.32 -13.06
N SER A 247 -7.62 -18.33 -12.73
CA SER A 247 -7.69 -19.00 -11.44
C SER A 247 -6.28 -19.40 -10.98
N LEU A 248 -5.80 -18.89 -9.84
CA LEU A 248 -4.44 -19.11 -9.34
C LEU A 248 -4.35 -20.40 -8.50
N PRO A 249 -3.56 -21.40 -8.94
CA PRO A 249 -3.39 -22.64 -8.18
C PRO A 249 -2.48 -22.36 -6.98
N ILE A 250 -3.04 -22.37 -5.77
CA ILE A 250 -2.28 -22.44 -4.53
C ILE A 250 -1.87 -23.90 -4.36
N ASN A 251 -0.61 -24.21 -4.64
CA ASN A 251 -0.05 -25.55 -4.48
C ASN A 251 0.79 -25.52 -3.21
N ASN A 252 0.29 -26.17 -2.16
CA ASN A 252 0.85 -26.15 -0.81
C ASN A 252 2.19 -26.92 -0.72
N ASP A 253 3.25 -26.45 -1.37
CA ASP A 253 4.63 -26.89 -1.11
C ASP A 253 5.15 -26.27 0.21
N ILE A 254 4.28 -26.21 1.24
CA ILE A 254 4.59 -25.65 2.55
C ILE A 254 5.43 -26.69 3.30
N THR A 255 6.63 -26.28 3.72
CA THR A 255 7.45 -27.11 4.61
C THR A 255 6.89 -27.00 6.02
N PHE A 256 6.24 -28.06 6.51
CA PHE A 256 5.68 -28.08 7.87
C PHE A 256 6.76 -28.39 8.91
N LYS A 257 6.80 -27.60 9.99
CA LYS A 257 7.75 -27.82 11.09
C LYS A 257 7.28 -28.93 12.02
N THR A 258 8.23 -29.76 12.44
CA THR A 258 8.07 -30.66 13.59
C THR A 258 8.25 -29.87 14.88
N GLY A 259 7.36 -30.06 15.86
CA GLY A 259 7.42 -29.38 17.15
C GLY A 259 7.09 -30.32 18.32
N PRO A 260 6.92 -29.77 19.54
CA PRO A 260 6.57 -30.54 20.73
C PRO A 260 5.31 -31.41 20.59
N LEU A 261 4.38 -31.07 19.70
CA LEU A 261 3.24 -31.93 19.35
C LEU A 261 3.67 -33.36 18.94
N GLY A 262 4.78 -33.50 18.22
CA GLY A 262 5.32 -34.81 17.82
C GLY A 262 5.95 -35.64 18.94
N THR A 263 6.02 -35.11 20.17
CA THR A 263 6.46 -35.89 21.35
C THR A 263 5.33 -36.67 22.00
N LEU A 264 4.07 -36.43 21.59
CA LEU A 264 2.91 -37.17 22.06
C LEU A 264 2.90 -38.58 21.47
N LYS A 265 2.14 -39.49 22.09
CA LYS A 265 1.91 -40.81 21.46
C LYS A 265 1.21 -40.58 20.10
N PRO A 266 1.61 -41.28 19.02
CA PRO A 266 0.94 -41.17 17.73
C PRO A 266 -0.56 -41.37 17.86
N LEU A 267 -1.32 -40.56 17.12
CA LEU A 267 -2.78 -40.56 17.14
C LEU A 267 -3.30 -40.85 15.73
N LYS A 268 -4.45 -41.51 15.65
CA LYS A 268 -5.30 -41.56 14.47
C LYS A 268 -6.25 -40.37 14.51
N ILE A 269 -6.14 -39.47 13.54
CA ILE A 269 -6.89 -38.21 13.52
C ILE A 269 -7.86 -38.17 12.34
N ASP A 270 -9.03 -37.63 12.57
CA ASP A 270 -10.02 -37.29 11.54
C ASP A 270 -10.11 -35.77 11.42
N VAL A 271 -9.67 -35.20 10.30
CA VAL A 271 -9.78 -33.76 10.04
C VAL A 271 -11.03 -33.54 9.20
N GLN A 272 -12.08 -33.03 9.84
CA GLN A 272 -13.34 -32.74 9.19
C GLN A 272 -13.29 -31.40 8.44
N PRO A 273 -14.15 -31.22 7.42
CA PRO A 273 -14.22 -29.96 6.69
C PRO A 273 -14.47 -28.78 7.63
N PHE A 274 -13.64 -27.75 7.50
CA PHE A 274 -13.84 -26.50 8.22
C PHE A 274 -15.07 -25.76 7.67
N THR A 275 -15.80 -25.07 8.54
CA THR A 275 -16.92 -24.21 8.13
C THR A 275 -16.40 -22.89 7.59
N ASP A 276 -16.93 -22.42 6.45
CA ASP A 276 -16.57 -21.10 5.91
C ASP A 276 -17.37 -19.98 6.60
N ASN A 277 -16.75 -19.28 7.56
CA ASN A 277 -17.33 -18.14 8.27
C ASN A 277 -16.88 -16.79 7.70
N ARG A 278 -16.14 -16.79 6.59
CA ARG A 278 -15.68 -15.56 5.95
C ARG A 278 -16.87 -14.72 5.52
N GLN A 279 -16.77 -13.41 5.71
CA GLN A 279 -17.78 -12.46 5.24
C GLN A 279 -17.93 -12.50 3.71
N THR A 280 -16.84 -12.75 3.01
CA THR A 280 -16.78 -12.84 1.55
C THR A 280 -16.28 -14.23 1.16
N LYS A 281 -17.12 -15.01 0.48
CA LYS A 281 -16.83 -16.43 0.17
C LYS A 281 -16.44 -16.67 -1.30
N ASP A 282 -16.87 -15.78 -2.20
CA ASP A 282 -16.71 -15.89 -3.65
C ASP A 282 -15.30 -15.51 -4.15
N LYS A 283 -14.49 -14.90 -3.29
CA LYS A 283 -13.12 -14.46 -3.56
C LYS A 283 -12.26 -14.56 -2.30
N ILE A 284 -10.96 -14.42 -2.50
CA ILE A 284 -9.94 -14.41 -1.43
C ILE A 284 -9.18 -13.10 -1.39
N GLY A 285 -9.62 -12.06 -2.10
CA GLY A 285 -8.93 -10.78 -2.10
C GLY A 285 -9.39 -9.85 -3.20
N GLU A 286 -8.88 -8.63 -3.17
CA GLU A 286 -9.06 -7.63 -4.22
C GLU A 286 -7.71 -7.02 -4.59
N LEU A 287 -7.42 -7.01 -5.89
CA LEU A 287 -6.34 -6.19 -6.41
C LEU A 287 -6.83 -4.74 -6.40
N ARG A 288 -6.05 -3.86 -5.78
CA ARG A 288 -6.28 -2.42 -5.84
C ARG A 288 -5.35 -1.84 -6.90
N ASN A 289 -5.77 -0.78 -7.58
CA ASN A 289 -4.87 0.00 -8.43
C ASN A 289 -4.11 1.02 -7.58
N GLY A 290 -3.22 1.79 -8.21
CA GLY A 290 -2.45 2.84 -7.55
C GLY A 290 -3.25 3.98 -6.93
N PHE A 291 -4.57 3.96 -7.11
CA PHE A 291 -5.50 4.96 -6.61
C PHE A 291 -6.44 4.39 -5.53
N GLY A 292 -6.14 3.17 -5.04
CA GLY A 292 -6.92 2.46 -4.02
C GLY A 292 -8.24 1.87 -4.53
N GLY A 293 -8.58 2.09 -5.81
CA GLY A 293 -9.76 1.55 -6.45
C GLY A 293 -9.61 0.08 -6.82
N LYS A 294 -10.72 -0.67 -6.85
CA LYS A 294 -10.73 -2.10 -7.21
C LYS A 294 -10.31 -2.29 -8.66
N ALA A 295 -9.21 -3.01 -8.88
CA ALA A 295 -8.66 -3.36 -10.19
C ALA A 295 -9.04 -4.78 -10.63
N GLY A 296 -9.29 -5.68 -9.67
CA GLY A 296 -9.69 -7.06 -9.94
C GLY A 296 -10.01 -7.83 -8.67
N ALA A 297 -10.70 -8.97 -8.80
CA ALA A 297 -10.87 -9.92 -7.72
C ALA A 297 -9.75 -10.97 -7.76
N VAL A 298 -9.34 -11.44 -6.59
CA VAL A 298 -8.41 -12.55 -6.44
C VAL A 298 -9.20 -13.77 -5.99
N ASN A 299 -9.13 -14.86 -6.75
CA ASN A 299 -9.87 -16.10 -6.49
C ASN A 299 -8.90 -17.27 -6.27
N ALA A 300 -9.25 -18.17 -5.36
CA ALA A 300 -8.58 -19.45 -5.20
C ALA A 300 -9.18 -20.50 -6.15
N ASN A 301 -8.37 -21.50 -6.54
CA ASN A 301 -8.82 -22.61 -7.38
C ASN A 301 -9.62 -23.68 -6.64
N ARG A 302 -9.57 -23.63 -5.30
CA ARG A 302 -10.26 -24.54 -4.40
C ARG A 302 -10.93 -23.71 -3.29
N PRO A 303 -12.01 -24.21 -2.67
CA PRO A 303 -12.56 -23.60 -1.47
C PRO A 303 -11.49 -23.37 -0.41
N ALA A 304 -11.49 -22.20 0.24
CA ALA A 304 -10.52 -21.87 1.28
C ALA A 304 -10.56 -22.87 2.45
N THR A 305 -11.75 -23.41 2.74
CA THR A 305 -11.97 -24.46 3.75
C THR A 305 -11.19 -25.73 3.44
N ASP A 306 -11.13 -26.14 2.17
CA ASP A 306 -10.42 -27.36 1.76
C ASP A 306 -8.90 -27.16 1.90
N ILE A 307 -8.41 -25.98 1.50
CA ILE A 307 -6.99 -25.61 1.62
C ILE A 307 -6.55 -25.62 3.09
N VAL A 308 -7.36 -25.04 4.00
CA VAL A 308 -7.09 -25.06 5.44
C VAL A 308 -7.16 -26.48 6.00
N THR A 309 -8.19 -27.25 5.63
CA THR A 309 -8.37 -28.64 6.09
C THR A 309 -7.14 -29.49 5.76
N ASP A 310 -6.67 -29.41 4.51
CA ASP A 310 -5.46 -30.10 4.05
C ASP A 310 -4.22 -29.66 4.86
N ALA A 311 -4.01 -28.35 5.03
CA ALA A 311 -2.85 -27.80 5.73
C ALA A 311 -2.78 -28.25 7.20
N ILE A 312 -3.93 -28.30 7.89
CA ILE A 312 -4.02 -28.81 9.26
C ILE A 312 -3.71 -30.31 9.31
N GLY A 313 -4.28 -31.10 8.41
CA GLY A 313 -3.99 -32.54 8.31
C GLY A 313 -2.50 -32.82 8.06
N SER A 314 -1.88 -32.08 7.16
CA SER A 314 -0.44 -32.16 6.89
C SER A 314 0.40 -31.76 8.10
N THR A 315 0.00 -30.72 8.84
CA THR A 315 0.69 -30.27 10.07
C THR A 315 0.77 -31.38 11.12
N PHE A 316 -0.35 -32.06 11.39
CA PHE A 316 -0.37 -33.18 12.34
C PHE A 316 0.38 -34.40 11.80
N THR A 317 0.28 -34.69 10.50
CA THR A 317 1.00 -35.80 9.87
C THR A 317 2.52 -35.60 9.96
N ALA A 318 3.00 -34.37 9.71
CA ALA A 318 4.41 -34.01 9.88
C ALA A 318 4.89 -34.18 11.32
N ASN A 319 3.99 -34.12 12.30
CA ASN A 319 4.26 -34.35 13.73
C ASN A 319 4.01 -35.81 14.15
N GLY A 320 4.00 -36.78 13.22
CA GLY A 320 3.97 -38.20 13.55
C GLY A 320 2.58 -38.77 13.86
N HIS A 321 1.52 -38.00 13.64
CA HIS A 321 0.14 -38.51 13.68
C HIS A 321 -0.28 -39.08 12.32
N THR A 322 -1.37 -39.84 12.28
CA THR A 322 -1.87 -40.49 11.06
C THR A 322 -3.30 -40.07 10.76
N LEU A 323 -3.57 -39.69 9.51
CA LEU A 323 -4.94 -39.40 9.06
C LEU A 323 -5.71 -40.72 8.92
N ASN A 324 -6.80 -40.90 9.67
CA ASN A 324 -7.68 -42.06 9.60
C ASN A 324 -9.12 -41.64 9.91
N ASN A 325 -9.99 -41.75 8.91
CA ASN A 325 -11.40 -41.36 9.00
C ASN A 325 -12.32 -42.46 9.56
N THR A 326 -11.81 -43.69 9.75
CA THR A 326 -12.60 -44.85 10.19
C THR A 326 -12.36 -45.18 11.65
N GLU A 327 -11.09 -45.30 12.05
CA GLU A 327 -10.68 -45.51 13.44
C GLU A 327 -9.93 -44.27 13.90
N LYS A 328 -10.60 -43.42 14.69
CA LYS A 328 -10.08 -42.13 15.12
C LYS A 328 -10.00 -42.03 16.64
N ASP A 329 -8.91 -41.48 17.13
CA ASP A 329 -8.71 -41.13 18.53
C ASP A 329 -9.26 -39.72 18.79
N ILE A 330 -8.99 -38.79 17.88
CA ILE A 330 -9.46 -37.41 17.94
C ILE A 330 -10.05 -36.93 16.62
N ILE A 331 -10.95 -35.95 16.71
CA ILE A 331 -11.56 -35.25 15.59
C ILE A 331 -11.07 -33.80 15.63
N ILE A 332 -10.60 -33.28 14.49
CA ILE A 332 -10.22 -31.88 14.31
C ILE A 332 -11.25 -31.24 13.39
N THR A 333 -11.84 -30.14 13.84
CA THR A 333 -12.81 -29.35 13.07
C THR A 333 -12.63 -27.87 13.39
N GLY A 334 -13.45 -27.00 12.79
CA GLY A 334 -13.34 -25.58 13.02
C GLY A 334 -14.06 -24.70 12.02
N SER A 335 -13.67 -23.43 12.02
CA SER A 335 -14.09 -22.44 11.04
C SER A 335 -12.92 -21.69 10.45
N VAL A 336 -13.05 -21.30 9.18
CA VAL A 336 -12.21 -20.29 8.54
C VAL A 336 -12.92 -18.96 8.68
N ASP A 337 -12.38 -18.07 9.50
CA ASP A 337 -12.94 -16.75 9.77
C ASP A 337 -12.40 -15.72 8.76
N THR A 338 -11.12 -15.83 8.40
CA THR A 338 -10.46 -14.99 7.38
C THR A 338 -9.60 -15.86 6.47
N TYR A 339 -9.67 -15.60 5.16
CA TYR A 339 -8.71 -16.10 4.17
C TYR A 339 -8.64 -15.05 3.07
N TRP A 340 -7.74 -14.08 3.25
CA TRP A 340 -7.77 -12.82 2.52
C TRP A 340 -6.38 -12.35 2.10
N PHE A 341 -6.30 -11.90 0.86
CA PHE A 341 -5.19 -11.21 0.24
C PHE A 341 -5.58 -9.75 0.01
N GLU A 342 -4.71 -8.85 0.45
CA GLU A 342 -4.82 -7.43 0.15
C GLU A 342 -3.54 -6.92 -0.52
N SER A 343 -3.73 -6.14 -1.58
CA SER A 343 -2.64 -5.39 -2.20
C SER A 343 -2.87 -3.90 -1.99
N GLN A 344 -1.84 -3.19 -1.55
CA GLN A 344 -1.83 -1.74 -1.46
C GLN A 344 -0.64 -1.21 -2.24
N LEU A 345 -0.89 -0.35 -3.23
CA LEU A 345 0.22 0.36 -3.87
C LEU A 345 0.78 1.40 -2.88
N ARG A 346 2.10 1.35 -2.70
CA ARG A 346 2.96 2.38 -2.13
C ARG A 346 3.77 3.03 -3.27
N MET A 347 4.34 4.21 -3.02
CA MET A 347 5.08 5.07 -3.96
C MET A 347 5.67 4.43 -5.24
N SER A 348 6.45 3.35 -5.11
CA SER A 348 7.01 2.61 -6.25
C SER A 348 6.95 1.10 -6.05
N SER A 349 6.19 0.65 -5.06
CA SER A 349 6.14 -0.75 -4.65
C SER A 349 4.75 -1.13 -4.18
N TRP A 350 4.39 -2.36 -4.43
CA TRP A 350 3.22 -3.02 -3.92
C TRP A 350 3.54 -3.60 -2.55
N GLU A 351 2.79 -3.19 -1.54
CA GLU A 351 2.66 -3.94 -0.31
C GLU A 351 1.57 -5.00 -0.52
N LEU A 352 1.95 -6.25 -0.35
CA LEU A 352 1.07 -7.40 -0.49
C LEU A 352 0.94 -8.03 0.89
N MET A 353 -0.28 -8.32 1.32
CA MET A 353 -0.58 -8.83 2.65
C MET A 353 -1.50 -10.04 2.51
N GLY A 354 -1.14 -11.13 3.17
CA GLY A 354 -1.98 -12.31 3.35
C GLY A 354 -2.37 -12.45 4.81
N THR A 355 -3.65 -12.69 5.07
CA THR A 355 -4.17 -12.94 6.42
C THR A 355 -5.09 -14.16 6.39
N ILE A 356 -4.84 -15.09 7.31
CA ILE A 356 -5.64 -16.30 7.49
C ILE A 356 -5.98 -16.42 8.96
N ASP A 357 -7.25 -16.48 9.29
CA ASP A 357 -7.73 -16.68 10.66
C ASP A 357 -8.63 -17.91 10.70
N ILE A 358 -8.37 -18.79 11.66
CA ILE A 358 -9.19 -19.98 11.89
C ILE A 358 -9.56 -20.10 13.36
N ASN A 359 -10.69 -20.73 13.64
CA ASN A 359 -10.98 -21.30 14.95
C ASN A 359 -10.83 -22.81 14.85
N LEU A 360 -9.88 -23.39 15.57
CA LEU A 360 -9.61 -24.82 15.60
C LEU A 360 -10.24 -25.43 16.85
N VAL A 361 -10.93 -26.55 16.66
CA VAL A 361 -11.60 -27.34 17.69
C VAL A 361 -11.06 -28.77 17.62
N VAL A 362 -10.61 -29.30 18.76
CA VAL A 362 -10.23 -30.71 18.90
C VAL A 362 -11.21 -31.40 19.82
N GLN A 363 -11.72 -32.54 19.38
CA GLN A 363 -12.66 -33.37 20.12
C GLN A 363 -12.10 -34.79 20.27
N ASP A 364 -12.55 -35.51 21.29
CA ASP A 364 -12.35 -36.96 21.34
C ASP A 364 -13.28 -37.68 20.34
N ASN A 365 -13.11 -38.99 20.20
CA ASN A 365 -13.95 -39.83 19.34
C ASN A 365 -15.43 -39.91 19.76
N LYS A 366 -15.81 -39.38 20.93
CA LYS A 366 -17.19 -39.28 21.42
C LYS A 366 -17.78 -37.88 21.22
N GLY A 367 -17.03 -36.96 20.64
CA GLY A 367 -17.45 -35.58 20.39
C GLY A 367 -17.26 -34.62 21.57
N LYS A 368 -16.60 -35.05 22.67
CA LYS A 368 -16.27 -34.14 23.78
C LYS A 368 -15.16 -33.20 23.32
N VAL A 369 -15.40 -31.90 23.41
CA VAL A 369 -14.39 -30.87 23.13
C VAL A 369 -13.26 -30.96 24.15
N LEU A 370 -12.04 -31.19 23.65
CA LEU A 370 -10.80 -31.21 24.41
C LEU A 370 -10.12 -29.85 24.38
N PHE A 371 -10.21 -29.15 23.25
CA PHE A 371 -9.51 -27.90 23.01
C PHE A 371 -10.25 -27.03 21.98
N THR A 372 -10.26 -25.72 22.19
CA THR A 372 -10.68 -24.75 21.18
C THR A 372 -9.78 -23.54 21.24
N LYS A 373 -9.32 -23.04 20.09
CA LYS A 373 -8.53 -21.82 20.02
C LYS A 373 -8.54 -21.19 18.63
N LYS A 374 -8.40 -19.88 18.59
CA LYS A 374 -8.17 -19.14 17.34
C LYS A 374 -6.68 -19.08 17.02
N TYR A 375 -6.35 -19.33 15.76
CA TYR A 375 -5.02 -19.14 15.18
C TYR A 375 -5.10 -18.11 14.07
N SER A 376 -4.04 -17.30 13.93
CA SER A 376 -3.93 -16.27 12.91
C SER A 376 -2.57 -16.35 12.27
N GLY A 377 -2.53 -16.42 10.94
CA GLY A 377 -1.34 -16.33 10.13
C GLY A 377 -1.32 -15.02 9.36
N HIS A 378 -0.19 -14.32 9.40
CA HIS A 378 0.01 -13.10 8.64
C HIS A 378 1.35 -13.12 7.92
N HIS A 379 1.35 -12.61 6.69
CA HIS A 379 2.58 -12.35 5.97
C HIS A 379 2.42 -11.13 5.06
N ASP A 380 3.38 -10.22 5.12
CA ASP A 380 3.45 -9.07 4.25
C ASP A 380 4.77 -9.02 3.47
N ARG A 381 4.74 -8.42 2.28
CA ARG A 381 5.93 -8.19 1.46
C ARG A 381 5.77 -6.92 0.64
N VAL A 382 6.86 -6.17 0.52
CA VAL A 382 6.93 -4.95 -0.30
C VAL A 382 7.76 -5.22 -1.56
N LEU A 383 7.20 -4.96 -2.75
CA LEU A 383 7.81 -5.31 -4.04
C LEU A 383 7.61 -4.24 -5.10
N GLY A 384 8.62 -3.88 -5.89
CA GLY A 384 8.48 -2.86 -6.95
C GLY A 384 7.39 -3.19 -7.99
N LEU A 385 7.30 -4.46 -8.36
CA LEU A 385 6.26 -5.05 -9.18
C LEU A 385 5.98 -6.45 -8.64
N PHE A 386 4.77 -6.96 -8.85
CA PHE A 386 4.44 -8.34 -8.50
C PHE A 386 3.73 -9.04 -9.64
N TRP A 387 3.81 -10.36 -9.63
CA TRP A 387 3.18 -11.24 -10.59
C TRP A 387 2.08 -12.05 -9.87
N PRO A 388 1.12 -12.65 -10.59
CA PRO A 388 0.09 -13.45 -9.93
C PRO A 388 0.65 -14.57 -9.03
N LYS A 389 1.81 -15.16 -9.40
CA LYS A 389 2.51 -16.14 -8.55
C LYS A 389 2.87 -15.58 -7.17
N THR A 390 3.18 -14.30 -7.06
CA THR A 390 3.50 -13.67 -5.78
C THR A 390 2.32 -13.71 -4.81
N ILE A 391 1.08 -13.64 -5.30
CA ILE A 391 -0.11 -13.78 -4.45
C ILE A 391 -0.12 -15.15 -3.76
N ILE A 392 0.21 -16.21 -4.51
CA ILE A 392 0.31 -17.57 -3.96
C ILE A 392 1.40 -17.62 -2.88
N GLU A 393 2.59 -17.09 -3.17
CA GLU A 393 3.71 -17.05 -2.21
C GLU A 393 3.32 -16.32 -0.90
N ILE A 394 2.56 -15.22 -0.99
CA ILE A 394 2.08 -14.48 0.18
C ILE A 394 1.08 -15.30 1.00
N MET A 395 0.11 -15.94 0.34
CA MET A 395 -0.89 -16.75 1.03
C MET A 395 -0.28 -18.03 1.62
N ASP A 396 0.67 -18.66 0.94
CA ASP A 396 1.41 -19.83 1.44
C ASP A 396 2.25 -19.47 2.66
N ALA A 397 2.91 -18.31 2.64
CA ALA A 397 3.69 -17.83 3.78
C ALA A 397 2.79 -17.49 4.99
N ALA A 398 1.62 -16.89 4.76
CA ALA A 398 0.63 -16.66 5.81
C ALA A 398 0.10 -17.99 6.39
N MET A 399 -0.17 -18.98 5.54
CA MET A 399 -0.57 -20.32 5.97
C MET A 399 0.53 -21.01 6.77
N ALA A 400 1.77 -20.95 6.31
CA ALA A 400 2.93 -21.50 7.02
C ALA A 400 3.07 -20.86 8.40
N ASN A 401 2.93 -19.52 8.50
CA ASN A 401 2.96 -18.80 9.76
C ASN A 401 1.83 -19.22 10.72
N LEU A 402 0.63 -19.49 10.21
CA LEU A 402 -0.47 -20.06 10.99
C LEU A 402 -0.12 -21.45 11.50
N THR A 403 0.26 -22.36 10.60
CA THR A 403 0.50 -23.77 10.92
C THR A 403 1.71 -23.97 11.82
N ASP A 404 2.70 -23.09 11.77
CA ASP A 404 3.88 -23.11 12.65
C ASP A 404 3.53 -22.92 14.13
N GLN A 405 2.39 -22.31 14.45
CA GLN A 405 1.97 -22.08 15.84
C GLN A 405 1.41 -23.35 16.49
N ILE A 406 0.75 -24.21 15.71
CA ILE A 406 -0.02 -25.35 16.21
C ILE A 406 0.88 -26.39 16.90
N PRO A 407 2.00 -26.84 16.31
CA PRO A 407 2.87 -27.84 16.94
C PRO A 407 3.52 -27.39 18.25
N TYR A 408 3.53 -26.08 18.52
CA TYR A 408 4.15 -25.47 19.70
C TYR A 408 3.13 -24.96 20.72
N ASP A 409 1.84 -25.18 20.50
CA ASP A 409 0.81 -24.73 21.42
C ASP A 409 0.72 -25.61 22.66
N ALA A 410 1.28 -25.13 23.77
CA ALA A 410 1.31 -25.85 25.03
C ALA A 410 -0.08 -26.27 25.54
N GLN A 411 -1.12 -25.45 25.31
CA GLN A 411 -2.48 -25.77 25.77
C GLN A 411 -3.09 -26.92 24.97
N LEU A 412 -2.85 -26.95 23.65
CA LEU A 412 -3.26 -28.06 22.79
C LEU A 412 -2.54 -29.35 23.21
N ILE A 413 -1.22 -29.26 23.40
CA ILE A 413 -0.38 -30.40 23.79
C ILE A 413 -0.84 -30.96 25.14
N ASP A 414 -1.07 -30.12 26.14
CA ASP A 414 -1.53 -30.54 27.46
C ASP A 414 -2.93 -31.14 27.44
N ALA A 415 -3.84 -30.58 26.62
CA ALA A 415 -5.18 -31.14 26.44
C ALA A 415 -5.13 -32.56 25.87
N ILE A 416 -4.34 -32.78 24.81
CA ILE A 416 -4.17 -34.10 24.19
C ILE A 416 -3.43 -35.05 25.16
N LYS A 417 -2.38 -34.58 25.83
CA LYS A 417 -1.61 -35.39 26.79
C LYS A 417 -2.46 -35.84 27.97
N THR A 418 -3.37 -35.00 28.45
CA THR A 418 -4.33 -35.34 29.51
C THR A 418 -5.33 -36.37 29.04
N TYR A 419 -5.78 -36.28 27.79
CA TYR A 419 -6.65 -37.28 27.17
C TYR A 419 -5.97 -38.65 26.98
N GLN A 420 -4.64 -38.68 26.76
CA GLN A 420 -3.86 -39.91 26.59
C GLN A 420 -3.49 -40.64 27.90
N LYS A 421 -3.76 -40.04 29.06
CA LYS A 421 -3.58 -40.66 30.38
C LYS A 421 -4.80 -41.49 30.74
#